data_AF-A0A1I7TLK2-F1
#
_entry.id   AF-A0A1I7TLK2-F1
#
_cell.length_a   1.000
_cell.length_b   1.000
_cell.length_c   1.000
_cell.angle_alpha   90.00
_cell.angle_beta   90.00
_cell.angle_gamma   90.00
#
_symmetry.space_group_name_H-M   'P 1'
#
loop_
_entity.id
_entity.type
_entity.pdbx_description
1 polymer ?
#
loop_
_entity_poly.entity_id
_entity_poly.type
_entity_poly.pdbx_seq_one_letter_code
_entity_poly.pdbx_strand_id
1 'polypeptide(L)'
;MRRTVGWFLFFIILVASAITGHLLLWDDPLQMYSFACFVIPKQSVPRASRFYIVCTILTLFNLVITVFIMRRNKRLEYATRFKIGARFEKRQAIDSTGTICFLAISLFIFMLIYSVGLCILLNIRSMISPVVFNFLIAWCYTIPFIAVMLPLLIIYRVNLSRTKRVKTISGITGTKQTQDENFLEIKIA
;
A
#
# COMPACT_ATOMS: atom_id res chain seq x y z
N MET A 1 25.02 -0.55 4.84
CA MET A 1 24.43 0.22 3.71
C MET A 1 22.89 0.20 3.66
N ARG A 2 22.20 -0.92 3.91
CA ARG A 2 20.71 -0.99 3.85
C ARG A 2 19.94 -0.24 4.97
N ARG A 3 20.47 -0.16 6.19
CA ARG A 3 19.82 0.51 7.33
C ARG A 3 19.89 2.03 7.27
N THR A 4 21.03 2.59 6.85
CA THR A 4 21.26 4.04 6.76
C THR A 4 20.32 4.72 5.76
N VAL A 5 20.05 4.07 4.62
CA VAL A 5 19.06 4.57 3.64
C VAL A 5 17.64 4.59 4.22
N GLY A 6 17.28 3.59 5.02
CA GLY A 6 15.97 3.55 5.69
C GLY A 6 15.79 4.69 6.70
N TRP A 7 16.80 4.94 7.53
CA TRP A 7 16.79 6.07 8.47
C TRP A 7 16.71 7.41 7.75
N PHE A 8 17.49 7.58 6.68
CA PHE A 8 17.47 8.81 5.89
C PHE A 8 16.09 9.09 5.28
N LEU A 9 15.45 8.09 4.68
CA LEU A 9 14.10 8.20 4.14
C LEU A 9 13.07 8.52 5.24
N PHE A 10 13.20 7.89 6.41
CA PHE A 10 12.33 8.17 7.55
C PHE A 10 12.42 9.64 7.99
N PHE A 11 13.63 10.18 8.16
CA PHE A 11 13.83 11.58 8.55
C PHE A 11 13.29 12.55 7.50
N ILE A 12 13.48 12.28 6.20
CA ILE A 12 12.90 13.10 5.13
C ILE A 12 11.38 13.13 5.23
N ILE A 13 10.74 11.96 5.38
CA ILE A 13 9.28 11.86 5.47
C ILE A 13 8.78 12.57 6.74
N LEU A 14 9.48 12.45 7.85
CA LEU A 14 9.13 13.09 9.11
C LEU A 14 9.19 14.62 8.99
N VAL A 15 10.26 15.16 8.40
CA VAL A 15 10.40 16.60 8.15
C VAL A 15 9.33 17.10 7.18
N ALA A 16 9.09 16.39 6.08
CA ALA A 16 8.04 16.74 5.13
C ALA A 16 6.63 16.75 5.78
N SER A 17 6.35 15.76 6.64
CA SER A 17 5.11 15.69 7.41
C SER A 17 4.96 16.87 8.38
N ALA A 18 6.03 17.23 9.11
CA ALA A 18 6.02 18.35 10.04
C ALA A 18 5.76 19.70 9.35
N ILE A 19 6.34 19.90 8.16
CA ILE A 19 6.16 21.13 7.37
C ILE A 19 4.74 21.23 6.80
N THR A 20 4.09 20.10 6.54
CA THR A 20 2.77 20.05 5.91
C THR A 20 1.71 20.83 6.69
N GLY A 21 1.72 20.73 8.02
CA GLY A 21 0.78 21.47 8.88
C GLY A 21 0.95 22.99 8.76
N HIS A 22 2.20 23.45 8.69
CA HIS A 22 2.51 24.87 8.57
C HIS A 22 2.10 25.42 7.19
N LEU A 23 2.36 24.65 6.14
CA LEU A 23 2.06 25.01 4.75
C LEU A 23 0.54 25.10 4.48
N LEU A 24 -0.26 24.37 5.26
CA LEU A 24 -1.72 24.39 5.15
C LEU A 24 -2.36 25.60 5.85
N LEU A 25 -1.71 26.17 6.87
CA LEU A 25 -2.31 27.11 7.84
C LEU A 25 -1.63 28.49 7.93
N TRP A 26 -0.58 28.72 7.13
CA TRP A 26 0.35 29.84 7.26
C TRP A 26 -0.28 31.24 7.40
N ASP A 27 -1.43 31.51 6.74
CA ASP A 27 -2.04 32.86 6.71
C ASP A 27 -3.42 32.96 7.39
N ASP A 28 -3.87 31.94 8.13
CA ASP A 28 -5.23 31.94 8.67
C ASP A 28 -5.24 32.31 10.18
N PRO A 29 -5.75 33.50 10.55
CA PRO A 29 -5.99 33.83 11.95
C PRO A 29 -7.12 32.92 12.44
N LEU A 30 -6.74 31.93 13.24
CA LEU A 30 -7.55 30.79 13.64
C LEU A 30 -8.69 31.12 14.63
N GLN A 31 -9.33 32.27 14.46
CA GLN A 31 -10.34 32.78 15.36
C GLN A 31 -11.61 31.91 15.25
N MET A 32 -11.93 31.21 16.34
CA MET A 32 -13.15 30.43 16.59
C MET A 32 -13.31 29.05 15.91
N TYR A 33 -12.25 28.43 15.36
CA TYR A 33 -12.32 27.06 14.86
C TYR A 33 -11.44 26.09 15.66
N SER A 34 -12.00 24.93 16.01
CA SER A 34 -11.23 23.79 16.55
C SER A 34 -10.59 23.01 15.41
N PHE A 35 -9.29 22.75 15.50
CA PHE A 35 -8.56 21.94 14.52
C PHE A 35 -9.07 20.49 14.55
N ALA A 36 -9.84 20.12 13.53
CA ALA A 36 -10.08 18.72 13.18
C ALA A 36 -9.64 18.50 11.74
N CYS A 37 -9.25 17.26 11.39
CA CYS A 37 -8.76 16.90 10.06
C CYS A 37 -9.75 17.18 8.91
N PHE A 38 -10.98 17.58 9.23
CA PHE A 38 -12.09 17.87 8.32
C PHE A 38 -12.74 19.25 8.57
N VAL A 39 -12.29 20.01 9.59
CA VAL A 39 -12.78 21.36 9.88
C VAL A 39 -11.70 22.33 9.42
N ILE A 40 -11.83 22.76 8.16
CA ILE A 40 -10.91 23.69 7.51
C ILE A 40 -11.60 25.05 7.43
N PRO A 41 -10.94 26.14 7.85
CA PRO A 41 -11.50 27.49 7.70
C PRO A 41 -11.79 27.77 6.22
N LYS A 42 -12.90 28.50 5.95
CA LYS A 42 -13.36 28.76 4.57
C LYS A 42 -12.28 29.35 3.66
N GLN A 43 -11.39 30.18 4.23
CA GLN A 43 -10.29 30.83 3.51
C GLN A 43 -9.18 29.85 3.09
N SER A 44 -8.97 28.75 3.82
CA SER A 44 -7.98 27.71 3.51
C SER A 44 -8.51 26.55 2.66
N VAL A 45 -9.80 26.50 2.34
CA VAL A 45 -10.38 25.47 1.43
C VAL A 45 -9.59 25.30 0.13
N PRO A 46 -9.22 26.36 -0.64
CA PRO A 46 -8.44 26.18 -1.87
C PRO A 46 -7.01 25.67 -1.63
N ARG A 47 -6.42 25.90 -0.44
CA ARG A 47 -5.10 25.34 -0.09
C ARG A 47 -5.23 23.86 0.27
N ALA A 48 -6.25 23.51 1.05
CA ALA A 48 -6.56 22.13 1.41
C ALA A 48 -6.89 21.28 0.18
N SER A 49 -7.69 21.78 -0.76
CA SER A 49 -7.97 21.09 -2.02
C SER A 49 -6.70 20.80 -2.82
N ARG A 50 -5.78 21.77 -2.92
CA ARG A 50 -4.47 21.56 -3.57
C ARG A 50 -3.65 20.50 -2.84
N PHE A 51 -3.62 20.53 -1.52
CA PHE A 51 -2.93 19.52 -0.72
C PHE A 51 -3.50 18.11 -0.97
N TYR A 52 -4.83 17.93 -0.96
CA TYR A 52 -5.44 16.64 -1.23
C TYR A 52 -5.13 16.13 -2.64
N ILE A 53 -5.13 17.00 -3.65
CA ILE A 53 -4.73 16.65 -5.02
C ILE A 53 -3.28 16.15 -5.05
N VAL A 54 -2.36 16.85 -4.38
CA VAL A 54 -0.95 16.42 -4.29
C VAL A 54 -0.84 15.06 -3.61
N CYS A 55 -1.59 14.80 -2.53
CA CYS A 55 -1.63 13.49 -1.89
C CYS A 55 -2.14 12.39 -2.84
N THR A 56 -3.17 12.66 -3.64
CA THR A 56 -3.66 11.70 -4.65
C THR A 56 -2.59 11.39 -5.70
N ILE A 57 -1.89 12.42 -6.20
CA ILE A 57 -0.80 12.24 -7.18
C ILE A 57 0.34 11.42 -6.59
N LEU A 58 0.78 11.72 -5.37
CA LEU A 58 1.85 11.00 -4.69
C LEU A 58 1.49 9.53 -4.45
N THR A 59 0.27 9.25 -4.02
CA THR A 59 -0.21 7.87 -3.80
C THR A 59 -0.34 7.10 -5.11
N LEU A 60 -0.78 7.74 -6.19
CA LEU A 60 -0.77 7.15 -7.54
C LEU A 60 0.66 6.84 -8.00
N PHE A 61 1.59 7.77 -7.83
CA PHE A 61 2.99 7.57 -8.19
C PHE A 61 3.61 6.39 -7.41
N ASN A 62 3.33 6.28 -6.11
CA ASN A 62 3.75 5.15 -5.29
C ASN A 62 3.19 3.81 -5.81
N LEU A 63 1.92 3.79 -6.22
CA LEU A 63 1.31 2.61 -6.83
C LEU A 63 2.03 2.22 -8.14
N VAL A 64 2.26 3.19 -9.03
CA VAL A 64 2.95 2.97 -10.32
C VAL A 64 4.35 2.41 -10.12
N ILE A 65 5.14 3.00 -9.21
CA ILE A 65 6.49 2.51 -8.88
C ILE A 65 6.41 1.07 -8.36
N THR A 66 5.49 0.79 -7.44
CA THR A 66 5.38 -0.53 -6.83
C THR A 66 5.00 -1.60 -7.87
N VAL A 67 4.08 -1.28 -8.78
CA VAL A 67 3.72 -2.15 -9.91
C VAL A 67 4.92 -2.35 -10.85
N PHE A 68 5.67 -1.29 -11.13
CA PHE A 68 6.87 -1.37 -11.97
C PHE A 68 7.96 -2.27 -11.34
N ILE A 69 8.22 -2.13 -10.04
CA ILE A 69 9.15 -2.99 -9.30
C ILE A 69 8.71 -4.45 -9.37
N MET A 70 7.42 -4.74 -9.14
CA MET A 70 6.90 -6.10 -9.25
C MET A 70 7.09 -6.67 -10.66
N ARG A 71 6.78 -5.89 -11.71
CA ARG A 71 6.98 -6.32 -13.12
C ARG A 71 8.45 -6.58 -13.42
N ARG A 72 9.35 -5.71 -12.94
CA ARG A 72 10.80 -5.87 -13.09
C ARG A 72 11.29 -7.13 -12.37
N ASN A 73 10.84 -7.38 -11.15
CA ASN A 73 11.21 -8.59 -10.40
C ASN A 73 10.73 -9.87 -11.08
N LYS A 74 9.51 -9.88 -11.62
CA LYS A 74 9.01 -11.01 -12.43
C LYS A 74 9.84 -11.22 -13.70
N ARG A 75 10.21 -10.15 -14.42
CA ARG A 75 11.06 -10.26 -15.62
C ARG A 75 12.43 -10.87 -15.29
N LEU A 76 13.02 -10.51 -14.15
CA LEU A 76 14.32 -11.02 -13.71
C LEU A 76 14.28 -12.50 -13.28
N GLU A 77 13.11 -13.07 -12.95
CA GLU A 77 12.96 -14.50 -12.64
C GLU A 77 13.41 -15.39 -13.80
N TYR A 78 13.12 -14.99 -15.04
CA TYR A 78 13.43 -15.76 -16.24
C TYR A 78 14.93 -15.83 -16.57
N ALA A 79 15.72 -14.84 -16.12
CA ALA A 79 17.14 -14.75 -16.45
C ALA A 79 18.02 -15.71 -15.62
N THR A 80 17.56 -16.19 -14.46
CA THR A 80 18.37 -16.97 -13.51
C THR A 80 17.82 -18.38 -13.30
N ARG A 81 17.40 -19.04 -14.38
CA ARG A 81 16.71 -20.34 -14.33
C ARG A 81 17.54 -21.48 -13.72
N PHE A 82 18.87 -21.42 -13.86
CA PHE A 82 19.76 -22.56 -13.57
C PHE A 82 20.40 -22.58 -12.17
N LYS A 83 20.30 -21.51 -11.38
CA LYS A 83 20.87 -21.44 -10.02
C LYS A 83 19.78 -21.53 -8.95
N ILE A 84 19.66 -22.68 -8.28
CA ILE A 84 18.58 -22.99 -7.33
C ILE A 84 18.54 -22.00 -6.14
N GLY A 85 19.68 -21.71 -5.52
CA GLY A 85 19.75 -20.76 -4.39
C GLY A 85 19.30 -19.34 -4.78
N ALA A 86 19.79 -18.85 -5.93
CA ALA A 86 19.39 -17.54 -6.46
C ALA A 86 17.89 -17.50 -6.82
N ARG A 87 17.31 -18.61 -7.28
CA ARG A 87 15.87 -18.71 -7.58
C ARG A 87 15.01 -18.55 -6.33
N PHE A 88 15.38 -19.17 -5.20
CA PHE A 88 14.64 -19.04 -3.94
C PHE A 88 14.61 -17.60 -3.44
N GLU A 89 15.75 -16.92 -3.43
CA GLU A 89 15.85 -15.52 -3.01
C GLU A 89 15.02 -14.59 -3.91
N LYS A 90 15.10 -14.78 -5.24
CA LYS A 90 14.29 -14.01 -6.21
C LYS A 90 12.80 -14.29 -6.05
N ARG A 91 12.42 -15.54 -5.81
CA ARG A 91 11.01 -15.91 -5.57
C ARG A 91 10.46 -15.27 -4.31
N GLN A 92 11.26 -15.21 -3.25
CA GLN A 92 10.90 -14.49 -2.02
C GLN A 92 10.73 -12.98 -2.27
N ALA A 93 11.64 -12.38 -3.06
CA ALA A 93 11.51 -10.97 -3.44
C ALA A 93 10.25 -10.71 -4.29
N ILE A 94 9.89 -11.61 -5.21
CA ILE A 94 8.65 -11.49 -6.01
C ILE A 94 7.40 -11.60 -5.14
N ASP A 95 7.38 -12.55 -4.19
CA ASP A 95 6.24 -12.74 -3.29
C ASP A 95 6.06 -11.55 -2.33
N SER A 96 7.16 -11.02 -1.81
CA SER A 96 7.18 -9.80 -0.99
C SER A 96 6.73 -8.58 -1.79
N THR A 97 7.30 -8.34 -2.98
CA THR A 97 6.90 -7.19 -3.81
C THR A 97 5.48 -7.31 -4.37
N GLY A 98 4.97 -8.51 -4.60
CA GLY A 98 3.55 -8.74 -4.90
C GLY A 98 2.63 -8.40 -3.72
N THR A 99 3.08 -8.64 -2.49
CA THR A 99 2.36 -8.22 -1.27
C THR A 99 2.37 -6.71 -1.09
N ILE A 100 3.53 -6.05 -1.28
CA ILE A 100 3.63 -4.59 -1.25
C ILE A 100 2.74 -3.96 -2.33
N CYS A 101 2.70 -4.53 -3.54
CA CYS A 101 1.82 -4.06 -4.61
C CYS A 101 0.35 -4.17 -4.25
N PHE A 102 -0.06 -5.28 -3.64
CA PHE A 102 -1.43 -5.46 -3.17
C PHE A 102 -1.81 -4.42 -2.10
N LEU A 103 -0.92 -4.19 -1.13
CA LEU A 103 -1.10 -3.15 -0.11
C LEU A 103 -1.17 -1.75 -0.73
N ALA A 104 -0.31 -1.44 -1.71
CA ALA A 104 -0.29 -0.16 -2.40
C ALA A 104 -1.60 0.11 -3.16
N ILE A 105 -2.22 -0.91 -3.76
CA ILE A 105 -3.54 -0.79 -4.40
C ILE A 105 -4.61 -0.45 -3.37
N SER A 106 -4.67 -1.20 -2.27
CA SER A 106 -5.64 -0.94 -1.20
C SER A 106 -5.46 0.46 -0.61
N LEU A 107 -4.23 0.86 -0.32
CA LEU A 107 -3.89 2.20 0.16
C LEU A 107 -4.33 3.28 -0.81
N PHE A 108 -4.06 3.11 -2.11
CA PHE A 108 -4.45 4.07 -3.14
C PHE A 108 -5.97 4.25 -3.18
N ILE A 109 -6.76 3.16 -3.13
CA ILE A 109 -8.22 3.25 -3.15
C ILE A 109 -8.75 4.04 -1.95
N PHE A 110 -8.32 3.71 -0.74
CA PHE A 110 -8.79 4.41 0.45
C PHE A 110 -8.32 5.88 0.50
N MET A 111 -7.09 6.15 0.08
CA MET A 111 -6.57 7.53 -0.03
C MET A 111 -7.28 8.34 -1.12
N LEU A 112 -7.68 7.71 -2.22
CA LEU A 112 -8.48 8.35 -3.26
C LEU A 112 -9.86 8.74 -2.71
N ILE A 113 -10.54 7.84 -2.00
CA ILE A 113 -11.82 8.13 -1.34
C ILE A 113 -11.66 9.29 -0.35
N TYR A 114 -10.60 9.28 0.46
CA TYR A 114 -10.33 10.35 1.42
C TYR A 114 -10.09 11.70 0.75
N SER A 115 -9.14 11.75 -0.19
CA SER A 115 -8.72 13.01 -0.83
C SER A 115 -9.81 13.60 -1.74
N VAL A 116 -10.38 12.79 -2.63
CA VAL A 116 -11.43 13.24 -3.56
C VAL A 116 -12.73 13.50 -2.81
N GLY A 117 -13.11 12.61 -1.90
CA GLY A 117 -14.32 12.76 -1.07
C GLY A 117 -14.28 14.06 -0.27
N LEU A 118 -13.19 14.31 0.48
CA LEU A 118 -13.05 15.56 1.23
C LEU A 118 -13.00 16.78 0.31
N CYS A 119 -12.32 16.70 -0.84
CA CYS A 119 -12.29 17.81 -1.79
C CYS A 119 -13.71 18.16 -2.28
N ILE A 120 -14.51 17.17 -2.66
CA ILE A 120 -15.91 17.39 -3.09
C ILE A 120 -16.73 17.98 -1.94
N LEU A 121 -16.67 17.36 -0.76
CA LEU A 121 -17.45 17.79 0.41
C LEU A 121 -17.13 19.22 0.85
N LEU A 122 -15.86 19.63 0.77
CA LEU A 122 -15.44 20.99 1.09
C LEU A 122 -15.98 22.01 0.09
N ASN A 123 -16.05 21.67 -1.20
CA ASN A 123 -16.58 22.57 -2.24
C ASN A 123 -18.10 22.72 -2.18
N ILE A 124 -18.84 21.67 -1.80
CA ILE A 124 -20.31 21.72 -1.65
C ILE A 124 -20.77 22.15 -0.25
N ARG A 125 -19.85 22.48 0.66
CA ARG A 125 -20.14 22.78 2.08
C ARG A 125 -21.21 23.86 2.27
N SER A 126 -21.26 24.86 1.39
CA SER A 126 -22.26 25.95 1.44
C SER A 126 -23.67 25.52 1.05
N MET A 127 -23.81 24.39 0.33
CA MET A 127 -25.07 23.90 -0.23
C MET A 127 -25.78 22.87 0.67
N ILE A 128 -25.08 22.32 1.66
CA ILE A 128 -25.56 21.19 2.47
C ILE A 128 -25.70 21.56 3.94
N SER A 129 -26.67 20.94 4.61
CA SER A 129 -26.87 21.16 6.05
C SER A 129 -25.67 20.66 6.87
N PRO A 130 -25.40 21.26 8.05
CA PRO A 130 -24.31 20.83 8.92
C PRO A 130 -24.35 19.35 9.30
N VAL A 131 -25.55 18.81 9.51
CA VAL A 131 -25.77 17.41 9.89
C VAL A 131 -25.36 16.47 8.77
N VAL A 132 -25.80 16.74 7.53
CA VAL A 132 -25.47 15.91 6.36
C VAL A 132 -23.98 15.94 6.06
N PHE A 133 -23.34 17.10 6.17
CA PHE A 133 -21.89 17.22 5.99
C PHE A 133 -21.09 16.39 6.98
N ASN A 134 -21.41 16.48 8.28
CA ASN A 134 -20.70 15.73 9.32
C ASN A 134 -20.90 14.22 9.14
N PHE A 135 -22.09 13.79 8.73
CA PHE A 135 -22.35 12.39 8.40
C PHE A 135 -21.49 11.93 7.21
N LEU A 136 -21.48 12.65 6.10
CA LEU A 136 -20.71 12.27 4.90
C LEU A 136 -19.19 12.33 5.12
N ILE A 137 -18.70 13.26 5.94
CA ILE A 137 -17.28 13.31 6.32
C ILE A 137 -16.86 12.05 7.04
N ALA A 138 -17.68 11.53 7.96
CA ALA A 138 -17.34 10.32 8.70
C ALA A 138 -17.12 9.13 7.75
N TRP A 139 -17.87 9.06 6.65
CA TRP A 139 -17.69 8.06 5.59
C TRP A 139 -16.43 8.29 4.74
N CYS A 140 -16.11 9.55 4.45
CA CYS A 140 -14.91 9.90 3.66
C CYS A 140 -13.61 9.81 4.47
N TYR A 141 -13.69 9.82 5.81
CA TYR A 141 -12.52 9.80 6.68
C TYR A 141 -11.91 8.39 6.79
N THR A 142 -11.21 7.96 5.73
CA THR A 142 -10.73 6.58 5.62
C THR A 142 -9.45 6.25 6.40
N ILE A 143 -8.78 7.26 6.98
CA ILE A 143 -7.47 7.12 7.63
C ILE A 143 -7.44 6.05 8.74
N PRO A 144 -8.42 5.98 9.67
CA PRO A 144 -8.43 4.94 10.70
C PRO A 144 -8.59 3.54 10.12
N PHE A 145 -9.41 3.40 9.06
CA PHE A 145 -9.59 2.13 8.38
C PHE A 145 -8.30 1.67 7.70
N ILE A 146 -7.55 2.58 7.07
CA ILE A 146 -6.23 2.29 6.50
C ILE A 146 -5.29 1.74 7.59
N ALA A 147 -5.23 2.38 8.74
CA ALA A 147 -4.33 2.01 9.83
C ALA A 147 -4.57 0.57 10.32
N VAL A 148 -5.83 0.13 10.38
CA VAL A 148 -6.20 -1.24 10.77
C VAL A 148 -6.11 -2.23 9.60
N MET A 149 -6.45 -1.81 8.38
CA MET A 149 -6.37 -2.67 7.19
C MET A 149 -4.95 -3.12 6.88
N LEU A 150 -3.97 -2.23 7.00
CA LEU A 150 -2.57 -2.55 6.67
C LEU A 150 -2.03 -3.81 7.38
N PRO A 151 -2.04 -3.91 8.72
CA PRO A 151 -1.55 -5.11 9.40
C PRO A 151 -2.39 -6.35 9.07
N LEU A 152 -3.72 -6.21 8.94
CA LEU A 152 -4.60 -7.33 8.59
C LEU A 152 -4.30 -7.89 7.20
N LEU A 153 -4.10 -7.03 6.21
CA LEU A 153 -3.75 -7.44 4.86
C LEU A 153 -2.37 -8.08 4.81
N ILE A 154 -1.40 -7.61 5.59
CA ILE A 154 -0.08 -8.25 5.70
C ILE A 154 -0.24 -9.67 6.25
N ILE A 155 -0.94 -9.86 7.37
CA ILE A 155 -1.17 -11.17 7.99
C ILE A 155 -1.88 -12.11 7.00
N TYR A 156 -2.93 -11.62 6.33
CA TYR A 156 -3.66 -12.37 5.31
C TYR A 156 -2.72 -12.87 4.20
N ARG A 157 -1.85 -12.00 3.67
CA ARG A 157 -0.92 -12.32 2.60
C ARG A 157 0.16 -13.31 3.05
N VAL A 158 0.70 -13.15 4.26
CA VAL A 158 1.66 -14.09 4.85
C VAL A 158 1.04 -15.48 4.98
N ASN A 159 -0.17 -15.58 5.51
CA ASN A 159 -0.90 -16.84 5.66
C ASN A 159 -1.19 -17.48 4.30
N LEU A 160 -1.63 -16.69 3.32
CA LEU A 160 -1.87 -17.17 1.96
C LEU A 160 -0.60 -17.73 1.31
N SER A 161 0.54 -17.04 1.46
CA SER A 161 1.83 -17.52 0.97
C SER A 161 2.29 -18.80 1.68
N ARG A 162 2.05 -18.91 3.00
CA ARG A 162 2.34 -20.14 3.76
C ARG A 162 1.50 -21.32 3.25
N THR A 163 0.19 -21.15 3.10
CA THR A 163 -0.71 -22.20 2.60
C THR A 163 -0.34 -22.65 1.20
N LYS A 164 0.03 -21.73 0.31
CA LYS A 164 0.52 -22.07 -1.05
C LYS A 164 1.78 -22.92 -1.01
N ARG A 165 2.74 -22.59 -0.13
CA ARG A 165 3.97 -23.38 0.05
C ARG A 165 3.68 -24.78 0.58
N VAL A 166 2.84 -24.89 1.62
CA VAL A 166 2.42 -26.18 2.18
C VAL A 166 1.75 -27.05 1.12
N LYS A 167 0.81 -26.49 0.35
CA LYS A 167 0.12 -27.21 -0.74
C LYS A 167 1.08 -27.68 -1.84
N THR A 168 2.10 -26.86 -2.16
CA THR A 168 3.12 -27.23 -3.15
C THR A 168 3.99 -28.38 -2.63
N ILE A 169 4.42 -28.31 -1.37
CA ILE A 169 5.21 -29.38 -0.73
C ILE A 169 4.38 -30.66 -0.63
N SER A 170 3.13 -30.60 -0.17
CA SER A 170 2.27 -31.79 -0.06
C SER A 170 1.99 -32.42 -1.43
N GLY A 171 1.89 -31.61 -2.49
CA GLY A 171 1.79 -32.11 -3.86
C GLY A 171 3.04 -32.89 -4.28
N ILE A 172 4.24 -32.34 -4.03
CA ILE A 172 5.51 -32.99 -4.36
C ILE A 172 5.76 -34.25 -3.51
N THR A 173 5.43 -34.21 -2.23
CA THR A 173 5.59 -35.35 -1.31
C THR A 173 4.54 -36.44 -1.56
N GLY A 174 3.34 -36.08 -2.04
CA GLY A 174 2.31 -37.02 -2.47
C GLY A 174 2.63 -37.72 -3.79
N THR A 175 3.46 -37.10 -4.64
CA THR A 175 4.05 -37.70 -5.85
C THR A 175 5.42 -38.33 -5.59
N LYS A 176 5.64 -38.96 -4.43
CA LYS A 176 6.79 -39.87 -4.30
C LYS A 176 6.57 -40.99 -5.32
N GLN A 177 7.26 -40.95 -6.46
CA GLN A 177 7.61 -42.18 -7.18
C GLN A 177 8.23 -43.09 -6.13
N THR A 178 7.55 -44.19 -5.83
CA THR A 178 8.11 -45.22 -4.97
C THR A 178 9.43 -45.66 -5.58
N GLN A 179 10.42 -45.95 -4.74
CA GLN A 179 11.73 -46.41 -5.19
C GLN A 179 11.59 -47.63 -6.13
N ASP A 180 10.51 -48.40 -5.97
CA ASP A 180 10.07 -49.50 -6.82
C ASP A 180 9.74 -49.11 -8.26
N GLU A 181 9.16 -47.93 -8.52
CA GLU A 181 8.88 -47.44 -9.89
C GLU A 181 10.17 -47.09 -10.63
N ASN A 182 11.16 -46.49 -9.94
CA ASN A 182 12.49 -46.22 -10.50
C ASN A 182 13.28 -47.52 -10.77
N PHE A 183 13.14 -48.56 -9.93
CA PHE A 183 13.78 -49.86 -10.16
C PHE A 183 13.15 -50.63 -11.33
N LEU A 184 11.86 -50.43 -11.60
CA LEU A 184 11.16 -51.00 -12.75
C LEU A 184 11.63 -50.35 -14.07
N GLU A 185 11.82 -49.04 -14.11
CA GLU A 185 12.34 -48.36 -15.31
C GLU A 185 13.79 -48.74 -15.63
N ILE A 186 14.64 -48.99 -14.62
CA ILE A 186 16.03 -49.43 -14.81
C ILE A 186 16.12 -50.89 -15.28
N LYS A 187 15.15 -51.74 -14.94
CA LYS A 187 15.13 -53.15 -15.39
C LYS A 187 14.63 -53.36 -16.82
N ILE A 188 13.98 -52.35 -17.40
CA ILE A 188 13.44 -52.40 -18.77
C ILE A 188 14.43 -51.80 -19.78
N ALA A 189 15.48 -51.13 -19.32
CA ALA A 189 16.64 -50.70 -20.11
C ALA A 189 17.75 -51.77 -20.15
#